data_AF-A0AAQ3XG07-F1
#
_entry.id   AF-A0AAQ3XG07-F1
#
_cell.length_a   1.000
_cell.length_b   1.000
_cell.length_c   1.000
_cell.angle_alpha   90.00
_cell.angle_beta   90.00
_cell.angle_gamma   90.00
#
_symmetry.space_group_name_H-M   'P 1'
#
loop_
_entity.id
_entity.type
_entity.pdbx_description
1 polymer ?
#
loop_
_entity_poly.entity_id
_entity_poly.type
_entity_poly.pdbx_seq_one_letter_code
_entity_poly.pdbx_strand_id
1 'polypeptide(L)'
;MDGPGDLFKDATFGLSVVVAISTVVTIAEILKNNGLAVEKKIRTSTVEINDEMKARSIQKAKIEIVLGKSDNFDEVMAATAGEATAVDGDEQT
;
A
#
# COMPACT_ATOMS: atom_id res chain seq x y z
N MET A 1 20.22 18.91 6.96
CA MET A 1 19.01 19.31 6.22
C MET A 1 18.42 18.05 5.62
N ASP A 2 17.64 17.31 6.39
CA ASP A 2 16.95 16.11 5.93
C ASP A 2 15.71 16.56 5.16
N GLY A 3 15.73 16.38 3.84
CA GLY A 3 14.62 16.73 2.97
C GLY A 3 13.41 15.80 3.18
N PRO A 4 12.20 16.19 2.74
CA PRO A 4 10.96 15.41 2.90
C PRO A 4 10.92 14.07 2.12
N GLY A 5 12.05 13.60 1.59
CA GLY A 5 12.15 12.43 0.71
C GLY A 5 12.28 11.07 1.41
N ASP A 6 12.44 11.04 2.74
CA ASP A 6 12.76 9.80 3.46
C ASP A 6 11.54 8.97 3.89
N LEU A 7 10.31 9.44 3.64
CA LEU A 7 9.10 8.74 4.08
C LEU A 7 8.75 7.49 3.26
N PHE A 8 9.38 7.29 2.10
CA PHE A 8 8.95 6.25 1.14
C PHE A 8 10.03 5.19 0.82
N LYS A 9 11.17 5.20 1.51
CA LYS A 9 12.29 4.29 1.17
C LYS A 9 11.94 2.81 1.37
N ASP A 10 11.02 2.47 2.27
CA ASP A 10 10.57 1.09 2.51
C ASP A 10 9.08 1.03 2.93
N ALA A 11 8.18 1.32 2.00
CA ALA A 11 6.74 1.24 2.26
C ALA A 11 6.31 -0.23 2.46
N THR A 12 6.12 -0.62 3.72
CA THR A 12 5.64 -1.94 4.10
C THR A 12 4.12 -1.91 4.27
N PHE A 13 3.41 -2.51 3.31
CA PHE A 13 1.95 -2.63 3.38
C PHE A 13 1.57 -3.96 4.02
N GLY A 14 1.01 -3.93 5.24
CA GLY A 14 0.58 -5.12 5.97
C GLY A 14 -0.81 -4.94 6.59
N LEU A 15 -1.79 -5.75 6.16
CA LEU A 15 -3.12 -5.79 6.77
C LEU A 15 -3.67 -7.23 6.77
N SER A 16 -4.35 -7.64 7.85
CA SER A 16 -4.78 -9.03 8.08
C SER A 16 -6.26 -9.31 7.83
N VAL A 17 -6.48 -10.52 7.29
CA VAL A 17 -7.68 -11.40 7.21
C VAL A 17 -8.71 -11.18 6.09
N VAL A 18 -8.62 -12.09 5.11
CA VAL A 18 -9.53 -12.51 4.01
C VAL A 18 -9.97 -11.43 3.01
N VAL A 19 -10.35 -10.23 3.44
CA VAL A 19 -10.58 -9.06 2.53
C VAL A 19 -9.32 -8.20 2.42
N ALA A 20 -8.44 -8.25 3.42
CA ALA A 20 -7.22 -7.47 3.46
C ALA A 20 -6.11 -7.99 2.51
N ILE A 21 -6.08 -9.30 2.21
CA ILE A 21 -5.03 -9.86 1.33
C ILE A 21 -5.30 -9.49 -0.12
N SER A 22 -6.54 -9.66 -0.60
CA SER A 22 -6.90 -9.31 -1.97
C SER A 22 -6.70 -7.82 -2.23
N THR A 23 -7.12 -6.95 -1.31
CA THR A 23 -6.91 -5.50 -1.44
C THR A 23 -5.44 -5.11 -1.48
N VAL A 24 -4.59 -5.70 -0.63
CA VAL A 24 -3.13 -5.44 -0.67
C VAL A 24 -2.52 -5.91 -1.99
N VAL A 25 -2.93 -7.08 -2.51
CA VAL A 25 -2.50 -7.56 -3.84
C VAL A 25 -2.95 -6.61 -4.93
N THR A 26 -4.23 -6.20 -4.94
CA THR A 26 -4.79 -5.27 -5.93
C THR A 26 -4.11 -3.91 -5.90
N ILE A 27 -3.82 -3.35 -4.72
CA ILE A 27 -3.08 -2.08 -4.60
C ILE A 27 -1.67 -2.24 -5.16
N ALA A 28 -0.97 -3.32 -4.81
CA ALA A 28 0.36 -3.58 -5.34
C ALA A 28 0.37 -3.75 -6.87
N GLU A 29 -0.64 -4.40 -7.44
CA GLU A 29 -0.83 -4.52 -8.88
C GLU A 29 -1.10 -3.16 -9.54
N ILE A 30 -1.99 -2.34 -8.97
CA ILE A 30 -2.28 -0.99 -9.48
C ILE A 30 -1.02 -0.13 -9.48
N LEU A 31 -0.25 -0.12 -8.38
CA LEU A 31 0.98 0.67 -8.27
C LEU A 31 2.06 0.22 -9.26
N LYS A 32 2.19 -1.10 -9.51
CA LYS A 32 3.11 -1.63 -10.52
C LYS A 32 2.66 -1.29 -11.94
N ASN A 33 1.37 -1.43 -12.24
CA ASN A 33 0.81 -1.18 -13.57
C ASN A 33 0.87 0.29 -13.95
N ASN A 34 0.68 1.19 -12.98
CA ASN A 34 0.83 2.64 -13.18
C ASN A 34 2.29 3.10 -13.20
N GLY A 35 3.25 2.17 -13.11
CA GLY A 35 4.68 2.50 -13.12
C GLY A 35 5.11 3.33 -11.92
N LEU A 36 4.39 3.28 -10.80
CA LEU A 36 4.68 3.99 -9.55
C LEU A 36 5.56 3.17 -8.60
N ALA A 37 5.47 1.85 -8.65
CA ALA A 37 6.21 1.00 -7.74
C ALA A 37 6.80 -0.22 -8.44
N VAL A 38 7.90 -0.71 -7.86
CA VAL A 38 8.50 -1.99 -8.20
C VAL A 38 8.44 -2.91 -7.00
N GLU A 39 8.05 -4.15 -7.23
CA GLU A 39 8.05 -5.20 -6.22
C GLU A 39 9.50 -5.51 -5.80
N LYS A 40 9.75 -5.48 -4.48
CA LYS A 40 11.04 -5.85 -3.89
C LYS A 40 10.96 -7.19 -3.17
N LYS A 41 9.85 -7.48 -2.50
CA LYS A 41 9.66 -8.72 -1.74
C LYS A 41 8.19 -9.03 -1.55
N ILE A 42 7.83 -10.30 -1.71
CA ILE A 42 6.52 -10.84 -1.33
C ILE A 42 6.74 -12.02 -0.40
N ARG A 43 6.09 -12.00 0.77
CA ARG A 43 6.15 -13.10 1.74
C ARG A 43 4.76 -13.43 2.25
N THR A 44 4.44 -14.72 2.27
CA THR A 44 3.24 -15.23 2.92
C THR A 44 3.64 -16.02 4.16
N SER A 45 2.84 -15.89 5.21
CA SER A 45 3.01 -16.63 6.47
C SER A 45 1.64 -16.85 7.09
N THR A 46 1.58 -17.68 8.13
CA THR A 46 0.41 -17.76 9.00
C THR A 46 0.75 -17.15 10.35
N VAL A 47 -0.17 -16.36 10.87
CA VAL A 47 -0.11 -15.85 12.24
C VAL A 47 -1.19 -16.53 13.06
N GLU A 48 -0.81 -17.02 14.23
CA GLU A 48 -1.75 -17.55 15.21
C GLU A 48 -2.43 -16.37 15.89
N ILE A 49 -3.74 -16.29 15.74
CA ILE A 49 -4.56 -15.30 16.44
C ILE A 49 -5.32 -16.03 17.54
N ASN A 50 -5.04 -15.61 18.77
CA ASN A 50 -5.83 -16.04 19.92
C ASN A 50 -7.16 -15.31 19.87
N ASP A 51 -8.22 -16.05 19.53
CA ASP A 51 -9.58 -15.54 19.59
C ASP A 51 -10.05 -15.65 21.05
N GLU A 52 -9.83 -14.59 21.83
CA GLU A 52 -10.21 -14.52 23.25
C GLU A 52 -11.71 -14.78 23.46
N MET A 53 -12.55 -14.49 22.45
CA MET A 53 -13.99 -14.78 22.51
C MET A 53 -14.33 -16.25 22.27
N LYS A 54 -13.46 -17.02 21.61
CA LYS A 54 -13.80 -18.37 21.11
C LYS A 54 -12.98 -19.51 21.70
N ALA A 55 -12.10 -19.22 22.67
CA ALA A 55 -11.26 -20.20 23.39
C ALA A 55 -10.39 -21.12 22.49
N ARG A 56 -10.27 -20.78 21.20
CA ARG A 56 -9.45 -21.52 20.23
C ARG A 56 -8.55 -20.55 19.49
N SER A 57 -7.28 -20.91 19.33
CA SER A 57 -6.40 -20.20 18.42
C SER A 57 -6.75 -20.55 16.97
N ILE A 58 -6.69 -19.55 16.09
CA ILE A 58 -6.93 -19.73 14.65
C ILE A 58 -5.68 -19.24 13.92
N GLN A 59 -5.12 -20.09 13.07
CA GLN A 59 -4.08 -19.67 12.14
C GLN A 59 -4.72 -18.89 11.00
N LYS A 60 -4.30 -17.65 10.81
CA LYS A 60 -4.74 -16.79 9.71
C LYS A 60 -3.59 -16.47 8.78
N ALA A 61 -3.86 -16.43 7.48
CA ALA A 61 -2.88 -16.04 6.49
C ALA A 61 -2.51 -14.56 6.66
N LYS A 62 -1.22 -14.28 6.53
CA LYS A 62 -0.59 -12.97 6.52
C LYS A 62 0.22 -12.86 5.23
N ILE A 63 0.09 -11.72 4.56
CA ILE A 63 0.91 -11.35 3.41
C ILE A 63 1.72 -10.10 3.76
N GLU A 64 2.95 -10.05 3.29
CA GLU A 64 3.84 -8.89 3.37
C GLU A 64 4.33 -8.60 1.96
N ILE A 65 3.99 -7.42 1.43
CA ILE A 65 4.47 -6.93 0.14
C ILE A 65 5.32 -5.69 0.41
N VAL A 66 6.58 -5.75 0.00
CA VAL A 66 7.51 -4.63 0.02
C VAL A 66 7.61 -4.08 -1.39
N LEU A 67 7.23 -2.82 -1.54
CA LEU A 67 7.29 -2.08 -2.78
C LEU A 67 8.36 -0.98 -2.65
N GLY A 68 9.21 -0.85 -3.66
CA GLY A 68 10.10 0.29 -3.82
C GLY A 68 9.52 1.28 -4.82
N LYS A 69 9.91 2.55 -4.71
CA LYS A 69 9.63 3.54 -5.77
C LYS A 69 10.24 3.09 -7.09
N SER A 70 9.48 3.25 -8.17
CA SER A 70 10.01 3.19 -9.52
C SER A 70 10.73 4.50 -9.87
N ASP A 71 11.56 4.47 -10.90
CA ASP A 71 12.25 5.67 -11.40
C ASP A 71 11.27 6.72 -11.96
N ASN A 72 10.08 6.28 -12.39
CA ASN A 72 9.03 7.14 -12.92
C ASN A 72 8.08 7.68 -11.84
N PHE A 73 8.27 7.31 -10.56
CA PHE A 73 7.32 7.66 -9.50
C PHE A 73 7.14 9.19 -9.36
N ASP A 74 8.24 9.93 -9.32
CA ASP A 74 8.19 11.37 -9.12
C ASP A 74 7.60 12.09 -10.35
N GLU A 75 7.83 11.56 -11.56
CA GLU A 75 7.27 12.09 -12.81
C GLU A 75 5.75 11.86 -12.91
N VAL A 76 5.28 10.63 -12.62
CA VAL A 76 3.86 10.30 -12.65
C VAL A 76 3.11 11.05 -11.54
N MET A 77 3.69 11.19 -10.35
CA MET A 77 3.09 11.98 -9.27
C MET A 77 3.05 13.48 -9.60
N ALA A 78 4.07 14.02 -10.28
CA ALA A 78 4.06 15.41 -10.74
C ALA A 78 3.00 15.63 -11.84
N ALA A 79 2.84 14.68 -12.76
CA ALA A 79 1.81 14.73 -13.81
C ALA A 79 0.39 14.71 -13.22
N THR A 80 0.13 13.85 -12.23
CA THR A 80 -1.18 13.78 -11.55
C THR A 80 -1.42 14.94 -10.59
N ALA A 81 -0.39 15.48 -9.93
CA ALA A 81 -0.52 16.67 -9.09
C ALA A 81 -0.91 17.92 -9.89
N GLY A 82 -0.52 18.01 -11.16
CA GLY A 82 -0.97 19.05 -12.09
C GLY A 82 -2.47 19.00 -12.41
N GLU A 83 -3.13 17.83 -12.25
CA GLU A 83 -4.58 17.69 -12.43
C GLU A 83 -5.37 17.96 -11.14
N ALA A 84 -4.76 17.81 -9.96
CA ALA A 84 -5.42 18.07 -8.67
C ALA A 84 -5.60 19.57 -8.36
N THR A 85 -4.90 20.46 -9.07
CA THR A 85 -5.08 21.92 -8.97
C THR A 85 -6.29 22.46 -9.77
N ALA A 86 -7.12 21.59 -10.38
CA ALA A 86 -8.30 22.00 -11.13
C ALA A 86 -9.65 21.73 -10.44
N VAL A 87 -9.66 21.39 -9.14
CA VAL A 87 -10.90 21.33 -8.33
C VAL A 87 -10.73 22.20 -7.08
N ASP A 88 -10.58 23.51 -7.31
CA ASP A 88 -10.91 24.53 -6.32
C ASP A 88 -12.09 25.32 -6.88
N GLY A 89 -13.24 25.24 -6.19
CA GLY A 89 -14.46 25.98 -6.51
C GLY A 89 -15.63 25.11 -6.95
N ASP A 90 -16.35 24.53 -6.00
CA ASP A 90 -17.79 24.84 -5.89
C ASP A 90 -18.28 24.54 -4.47
N GLU A 91 -18.67 25.61 -3.79
CA GLU A 91 -19.28 25.64 -2.47
C GLU A 91 -20.62 24.90 -2.49
N GLN A 92 -20.80 23.98 -1.54
CA GLN A 92 -22.09 23.36 -1.28
C GLN A 92 -23.02 24.35 -0.57
N THR A 93 -23.94 24.98 -1.31
CA THR A 93 -25.14 25.65 -0.77
C THR A 93 -26.32 24.70 -0.69
#